data_AF-A0A3D4Q6P0-F1
#
_entry.id   AF-A0A3D4Q6P0-F1
#
_cell.length_a   1.000
_cell.length_b   1.000
_cell.length_c   1.000
_cell.angle_alpha   90.00
_cell.angle_beta   90.00
_cell.angle_gamma   90.00
#
_symmetry.space_group_name_H-M   'P 1'
#
loop_
_entity.id
_entity.type
_entity.pdbx_description
1 polymer ?
#
loop_
_entity_poly.entity_id
_entity_poly.type
_entity_poly.pdbx_seq_one_letter_code
_entity_poly.pdbx_strand_id
1 'polypeptide(L)'
;MDTKDKKQRLVGSVGATAQEKSLLFDPNTAFFGLSIVWRFTWSIVGISIMLAVYIALSSSLEWSLGFEGINKAIDIFKVPLAMLALLIPCVAVLATNHRSEQNKAAMALAKEQNEFANHYKHIEEFEKHCKSVAEYFDNEKYFINGRSLYHHVFELTPNKVGRLKKDIVDRAHNFSTLFIDAMETFKNRDLATSEVQSVIGKVAIAHKEFLSQFGNQIGVRSKFLGNMNDGYSLMIESKKIWFPDGETENLFERYLVTLKILNLALEFDFEYFSSMHGKINEIDRASSLVSSIVGGRVKDNLMVQQPFIHS
;
A
#
# COMPACT_ATOMS: atom_id res chain seq x y z
N MET A 1 -8.38 -6.96 34.42
CA MET A 1 -7.37 -5.95 34.07
C MET A 1 -6.81 -6.34 32.71
N ASP A 2 -7.17 -5.55 31.71
CA ASP A 2 -7.43 -5.95 30.33
C ASP A 2 -6.15 -6.01 29.46
N THR A 3 -5.94 -7.13 28.77
CA THR A 3 -4.81 -7.37 27.85
C THR A 3 -5.03 -6.75 26.47
N LYS A 4 -6.16 -6.07 26.23
CA LYS A 4 -6.45 -5.37 24.96
C LYS A 4 -5.74 -4.02 24.79
N ASP A 5 -5.30 -3.37 25.87
CA ASP A 5 -4.71 -2.02 25.79
C ASP A 5 -3.23 -1.98 25.34
N LYS A 6 -2.52 -3.11 25.35
CA LYS A 6 -1.10 -3.13 24.94
C LYS A 6 -0.89 -3.21 23.43
N LYS A 7 -1.90 -3.59 22.64
CA LYS A 7 -1.74 -3.77 21.19
C LYS A 7 -1.96 -2.49 20.37
N GLN A 8 -2.59 -1.46 20.95
CA GLN A 8 -2.79 -0.16 20.28
C GLN A 8 -1.60 0.80 20.37
N ARG A 9 -0.57 0.50 21.19
CA ARG A 9 0.62 1.38 21.32
C ARG A 9 1.77 1.05 20.38
N LEU A 10 1.68 -0.03 19.59
CA LEU A 10 2.78 -0.48 18.71
C LEU A 10 2.60 -0.13 17.22
N VAL A 11 1.49 0.49 16.83
CA VAL A 11 1.22 0.86 15.42
C VAL A 11 1.51 2.35 15.12
N GLY A 12 1.76 3.18 16.14
CA GLY A 12 1.98 4.62 15.96
C GLY A 12 3.43 5.09 15.79
N SER A 13 4.40 4.19 15.59
CA SER A 13 5.84 4.52 15.81
C SER A 13 6.78 4.15 14.66
N VAL A 14 6.30 4.02 13.42
CA VAL A 14 7.19 3.65 12.28
C VAL A 14 7.20 4.67 11.14
N GLY A 15 6.42 5.76 11.23
CA GLY A 15 6.35 6.79 10.17
C GLY A 15 6.93 8.16 10.51
N ALA A 16 7.38 8.39 11.75
CA ALA A 16 7.98 9.67 12.12
C ALA A 16 9.42 9.75 11.56
N THR A 17 9.54 10.04 10.26
CA THR A 17 10.73 10.74 9.78
C THR A 17 10.92 11.91 10.73
N ALA A 18 12.00 11.88 11.49
CA ALA A 18 12.36 12.91 12.45
C ALA A 18 12.37 14.25 11.70
N GLN A 19 11.27 14.98 11.75
CA GLN A 19 11.29 16.42 11.54
C GLN A 19 12.24 16.91 12.60
N GLU A 20 13.42 17.31 12.14
CA GLU A 20 14.44 17.96 12.94
C GLU A 20 13.72 19.06 13.71
N LYS A 21 13.44 18.80 14.99
CA LYS A 21 12.73 19.75 15.84
C LYS A 21 13.59 20.99 15.86
N SER A 22 13.17 22.04 15.15
CA SER A 22 13.76 23.34 15.34
C SER A 22 13.43 23.70 16.80
N LEU A 23 14.42 23.57 17.69
CA LEU A 23 14.25 23.83 19.11
C LEU A 23 13.81 25.28 19.39
N LEU A 24 13.93 26.14 18.37
CA LEU A 24 13.66 27.57 18.42
C LEU A 24 12.21 27.93 18.05
N PHE A 25 11.55 27.18 17.17
CA PHE A 25 10.17 27.45 16.73
C PHE A 25 9.34 26.17 16.82
N ASP A 26 8.69 25.98 17.96
CA ASP A 26 7.74 24.87 18.14
C ASP A 26 6.38 25.24 17.52
N PRO A 27 5.92 24.51 16.48
CA PRO A 27 4.66 24.80 15.81
C PRO A 27 3.43 24.64 16.72
N ASN A 28 3.54 23.84 17.80
CA ASN A 28 2.41 23.56 18.70
C ASN A 28 2.23 24.63 19.78
N THR A 29 3.17 25.57 19.89
CA THR A 29 3.10 26.66 20.86
C THR A 29 2.59 27.93 20.20
N ALA A 30 1.84 28.73 20.96
CA ALA A 30 1.46 30.07 20.50
C ALA A 30 2.71 30.93 20.29
N PHE A 31 2.69 31.83 19.29
CA PHE A 31 3.85 32.67 18.93
C PHE A 31 4.45 33.42 20.14
N PHE A 32 3.62 34.06 20.96
CA PHE A 32 4.08 34.77 22.17
C PHE A 32 4.46 33.85 23.35
N GLY A 33 4.20 32.54 23.23
CA GLY A 33 4.69 31.52 24.15
C GLY A 33 6.13 31.09 23.87
N LEU A 34 6.69 31.45 22.71
CA LEU A 34 8.06 31.09 22.34
C LEU A 34 9.08 31.90 23.16
N SER A 35 10.01 31.20 23.80
CA SER A 35 11.09 31.84 24.56
C SER A 35 12.02 32.69 23.68
N ILE A 36 12.17 32.36 22.40
CA ILE A 36 13.02 33.14 21.48
C ILE A 36 12.46 34.54 21.25
N VAL A 37 11.13 34.68 21.15
CA VAL A 37 10.47 35.98 20.96
C VAL A 37 10.75 36.88 22.16
N TRP A 38 10.57 36.37 23.38
CA TRP A 38 10.84 37.14 24.59
C TRP A 38 12.32 37.49 24.77
N ARG A 39 13.23 36.54 24.52
CA ARG A 39 14.68 36.82 24.60
C ARG A 39 15.11 37.91 23.63
N PHE A 40 14.57 37.90 22.41
CA PHE A 40 14.86 38.90 21.38
C PHE A 40 14.22 40.26 21.69
N THR A 41 12.97 40.28 22.18
CA THR A 41 12.31 41.52 22.60
C THR A 41 13.08 42.18 23.75
N TRP A 42 13.44 41.40 24.78
CA TRP A 42 14.19 41.92 25.92
C TRP A 42 15.60 42.39 25.55
N SER A 43 16.25 41.79 24.56
CA SER A 43 17.57 42.25 24.11
C SER A 43 17.50 43.63 23.45
N ILE A 44 16.53 43.88 22.56
CA ILE A 44 16.33 45.19 21.93
C ILE A 44 15.90 46.23 22.96
N VAL A 45 14.96 45.90 23.85
CA VAL A 45 14.53 46.78 24.95
C VAL A 45 15.73 47.13 25.84
N GLY A 46 16.56 46.16 26.19
CA GLY A 46 17.78 46.37 26.98
C GLY A 46 18.76 47.34 26.31
N ILE A 47 19.02 47.16 25.00
CA ILE A 47 19.88 48.07 24.23
C ILE A 47 19.29 49.48 24.20
N SER A 48 17.98 49.61 23.97
CA SER A 48 17.30 50.90 23.97
C SER A 48 17.41 51.61 25.32
N ILE A 49 17.23 50.88 26.43
CA ILE A 49 17.37 51.42 27.79
C ILE A 49 18.82 51.86 28.04
N MET A 50 19.80 51.04 27.67
CA MET A 50 21.22 51.41 27.82
C MET A 50 21.56 52.70 27.05
N LEU A 51 21.06 52.86 25.82
CA LEU A 51 21.24 54.08 25.04
C LEU A 51 20.55 55.28 25.69
N ALA A 52 19.33 55.12 26.20
CA ALA A 52 18.61 56.18 26.89
C ALA A 52 19.33 56.63 28.17
N VAL A 53 19.81 55.67 28.98
CA VAL A 53 20.61 55.96 30.19
C VAL A 53 21.91 56.67 29.83
N TYR A 54 22.61 56.22 28.78
CA TYR A 54 23.83 56.89 28.31
C TYR A 54 23.58 58.35 27.93
N ILE A 55 22.55 58.62 27.11
CA ILE A 55 22.16 59.98 26.72
C ILE A 55 21.79 60.83 27.93
N ALA A 56 21.07 60.24 28.91
CA ALA A 56 20.65 60.94 30.11
C ALA A 56 21.81 61.33 31.03
N LEU A 57 22.84 60.48 31.12
CA LEU A 57 24.04 60.76 31.92
C LEU A 57 25.03 61.70 31.21
N SER A 58 25.06 61.68 29.88
CA SER A 58 25.98 62.52 29.11
C SER A 58 25.46 63.93 28.84
N SER A 59 24.15 64.16 28.96
CA SER A 59 23.50 65.41 28.57
C SER A 59 23.00 66.18 29.79
N SER A 60 23.20 67.50 29.82
CA SER A 60 22.62 68.39 30.82
C SER A 60 21.12 68.61 30.54
N LEU A 61 20.29 67.68 31.01
CA LEU A 61 18.83 67.73 30.82
C LEU A 61 18.17 68.64 31.86
N GLU A 62 17.36 69.58 31.39
CA GLU A 62 16.50 70.41 32.23
C GLU A 62 15.05 69.89 32.19
N TRP A 63 14.39 69.87 33.34
CA TRP A 63 13.02 69.38 33.43
C TRP A 63 12.02 70.46 32.97
N SER A 64 11.32 70.19 31.87
CA SER A 64 10.23 71.04 31.38
C SER A 64 9.07 70.18 30.88
N LEU A 65 7.89 70.35 31.46
CA LEU A 65 6.67 69.60 31.12
C LEU A 65 5.80 70.30 30.04
N GLY A 66 6.27 71.43 29.52
CA GLY A 66 5.60 72.13 28.42
C GLY A 66 5.78 71.44 27.07
N PHE A 67 5.06 71.90 26.05
CA PHE A 67 5.16 71.35 24.68
C PHE A 67 6.61 71.37 24.16
N GLU A 68 7.38 72.41 24.50
CA GLU A 68 8.80 72.54 24.13
C GLU A 68 9.67 71.45 24.77
N GLY A 69 9.39 71.10 26.03
CA GLY A 69 10.13 70.06 26.75
C GLY A 69 9.86 68.68 26.19
N ILE A 70 8.62 68.36 25.85
CA ILE A 70 8.25 67.08 25.22
C ILE A 70 8.87 66.95 23.83
N ASN A 71 8.79 67.98 22.99
CA ASN A 71 9.40 67.94 21.65
C ASN A 71 10.93 67.76 21.73
N LYS A 72 11.60 68.50 22.63
CA LYS A 72 13.04 68.32 22.88
C LYS A 72 13.36 66.92 23.40
N ALA A 73 12.53 66.35 24.27
CA ALA A 73 12.72 64.98 24.75
C ALA A 73 12.63 63.95 23.61
N ILE A 74 11.66 64.10 22.70
CA ILE A 74 11.54 63.24 21.51
C ILE A 74 12.79 63.39 20.63
N ASP A 75 13.25 64.62 20.39
CA ASP A 75 14.44 64.87 19.57
C ASP A 75 15.72 64.28 20.18
N ILE A 76 15.88 64.40 21.50
CA ILE A 76 17.03 63.88 22.26
C ILE A 76 16.99 62.35 22.31
N PHE A 77 15.83 61.74 22.59
CA PHE A 77 15.66 60.29 22.74
C PHE A 77 15.23 59.58 21.45
N LYS A 78 15.34 60.22 20.28
CA LYS A 78 14.96 59.64 18.99
C LYS A 78 15.64 58.31 18.67
N VAL A 79 16.89 58.14 19.10
CA VAL A 79 17.68 56.92 18.82
C VAL A 79 17.15 55.71 19.62
N PRO A 80 17.00 55.79 20.96
CA PRO A 80 16.28 54.77 21.74
C PRO A 80 14.86 54.49 21.21
N LEU A 81 14.10 55.52 20.87
CA LEU A 81 12.75 55.34 20.32
C LEU A 81 12.76 54.61 18.97
N ALA A 82 13.71 54.92 18.09
CA ALA A 82 13.90 54.20 16.82
C ALA A 82 14.28 52.73 17.06
N MET A 83 15.11 52.43 18.07
CA MET A 83 15.44 51.05 18.45
C MET A 83 14.21 50.28 18.92
N LEU A 84 13.33 50.91 19.71
CA LEU A 84 12.05 50.29 20.07
C LEU A 84 11.13 50.10 18.87
N ALA A 85 11.12 51.05 17.92
CA ALA A 85 10.33 50.92 16.70
C ALA A 85 10.77 49.73 15.83
N LEU A 86 12.06 49.36 15.85
CA LEU A 86 12.57 48.15 15.16
C LEU A 86 11.97 46.84 15.68
N LEU A 87 11.37 46.82 16.88
CA LEU A 87 10.65 45.64 17.37
C LEU A 87 9.52 45.25 16.41
N ILE A 88 8.84 46.20 15.78
CA ILE A 88 7.70 45.93 14.89
C ILE A 88 8.12 45.06 13.71
N PRO A 89 9.05 45.46 12.83
CA PRO A 89 9.47 44.63 11.70
C PRO A 89 10.15 43.34 12.15
N CYS A 90 10.94 43.34 13.23
CA CYS A 90 11.59 42.12 13.68
C CYS A 90 10.60 41.08 14.23
N VAL A 91 9.64 41.48 15.06
CA VAL A 91 8.58 40.59 15.55
C VAL A 91 7.72 40.09 14.39
N ALA A 92 7.45 40.92 13.38
CA ALA A 92 6.74 40.50 12.18
C ALA A 92 7.49 39.39 11.40
N VAL A 93 8.82 39.50 11.27
CA VAL A 93 9.65 38.45 10.65
C VAL A 93 9.62 37.16 11.48
N LEU A 94 9.77 37.26 12.81
CA LEU A 94 9.68 36.10 13.71
C LEU A 94 8.31 35.41 13.61
N ALA A 95 7.22 36.17 13.57
CA ALA A 95 5.86 35.66 13.43
C ALA A 95 5.66 34.96 12.08
N THR A 96 6.20 35.53 11.00
CA THR A 96 6.16 34.94 9.67
C THR A 96 6.89 33.59 9.63
N ASN A 97 8.05 33.49 10.28
CA ASN A 97 8.79 32.23 10.39
C ASN A 97 8.03 31.18 11.21
N HIS A 98 7.46 31.57 12.36
CA HIS A 98 6.64 30.66 13.17
C HIS A 98 5.45 30.11 12.39
N ARG A 99 4.76 30.96 11.62
CA ARG A 99 3.67 30.52 10.73
C ARG A 99 4.15 29.57 9.64
N SER A 100 5.36 29.75 9.12
CA SER A 100 5.96 28.81 8.15
C SER A 100 6.14 27.42 8.77
N GLU A 101 6.68 27.34 10.00
CA GLU A 101 6.84 26.07 10.71
C GLU A 101 5.50 25.41 11.06
N GLN A 102 4.50 26.20 11.48
CA GLN A 102 3.14 25.70 11.68
C GLN A 102 2.55 25.10 10.40
N ASN A 103 2.71 25.78 9.26
CA ASN A 103 2.24 25.28 7.98
C ASN A 103 2.95 23.98 7.58
N LYS A 104 4.26 23.87 7.79
CA LYS A 104 5.01 22.62 7.52
C LYS A 104 4.49 21.47 8.37
N ALA A 105 4.25 21.70 9.66
CA ALA A 105 3.69 20.69 10.56
C ALA A 105 2.28 20.28 10.15
N ALA A 106 1.42 21.25 9.80
CA ALA A 106 0.07 20.98 9.31
C ALA A 106 0.09 20.18 7.98
N MET A 107 0.98 20.51 7.05
CA MET A 107 1.15 19.76 5.81
C MET A 107 1.64 18.33 6.04
N ALA A 108 2.54 18.12 6.99
CA ALA A 108 2.98 16.78 7.37
C ALA A 108 1.83 15.93 7.93
N LEU A 109 1.03 16.49 8.84
CA LEU A 109 -0.15 15.82 9.39
C LEU A 109 -1.19 15.54 8.30
N ALA A 110 -1.47 16.51 7.42
CA ALA A 110 -2.40 16.33 6.32
C ALA A 110 -1.92 15.26 5.33
N LYS A 111 -0.60 15.16 5.09
CA LYS A 111 -0.01 14.11 4.27
C LYS A 111 -0.23 12.73 4.89
N GLU A 112 0.03 12.56 6.19
CA GLU A 112 -0.21 11.29 6.88
C GLU A 112 -1.70 10.88 6.83
N GLN A 113 -2.61 11.82 7.08
CA GLN A 113 -4.05 11.58 6.95
C GLN A 113 -4.46 11.19 5.53
N ASN A 114 -3.88 11.84 4.52
CA ASN A 114 -4.14 11.54 3.11
C ASN A 114 -3.61 10.15 2.72
N GLU A 115 -2.39 9.80 3.12
CA GLU A 115 -1.81 8.46 2.90
C GLU A 115 -2.67 7.37 3.53
N PHE A 116 -3.16 7.58 4.76
CA PHE A 116 -4.09 6.68 5.43
C PHE A 116 -5.42 6.57 4.66
N ALA A 117 -6.05 7.70 4.32
CA ALA A 117 -7.31 7.71 3.58
C ALA A 117 -7.19 7.00 2.22
N ASN A 118 -6.09 7.23 1.49
CA ASN A 118 -5.80 6.57 0.23
C ASN A 118 -5.63 5.06 0.41
N HIS A 119 -4.96 4.61 1.47
CA HIS A 119 -4.81 3.18 1.77
C HIS A 119 -6.16 2.47 1.95
N TYR A 120 -7.04 3.03 2.77
CA TYR A 120 -8.37 2.43 2.99
C TYR A 120 -9.24 2.49 1.73
N LYS A 121 -9.19 3.60 1.00
CA LYS A 121 -9.92 3.75 -0.26
C LYS A 121 -9.47 2.73 -1.30
N HIS A 122 -8.17 2.47 -1.40
CA HIS A 122 -7.63 1.48 -2.33
C HIS A 122 -8.09 0.06 -1.98
N ILE A 123 -8.11 -0.30 -0.69
CA ILE A 123 -8.69 -1.57 -0.23
C ILE A 123 -10.18 -1.66 -0.58
N GLU A 124 -10.94 -0.61 -0.32
CA GLU A 124 -12.39 -0.59 -0.57
C GLU A 124 -12.71 -0.76 -2.06
N GLU A 125 -12.02 -0.01 -2.93
CA GLU A 125 -12.19 -0.12 -4.38
C GLU A 125 -11.75 -1.51 -4.89
N PHE A 126 -10.68 -2.07 -4.33
CA PHE A 126 -10.26 -3.43 -4.66
C PHE A 126 -11.30 -4.48 -4.23
N GLU A 127 -11.88 -4.34 -3.03
CA GLU A 127 -12.95 -5.22 -2.56
C GLU A 127 -14.20 -5.13 -3.46
N LYS A 128 -14.59 -3.91 -3.88
CA LYS A 128 -15.68 -3.71 -4.85
C LYS A 128 -15.36 -4.38 -6.19
N HIS A 129 -14.14 -4.22 -6.68
CA HIS A 129 -13.69 -4.85 -7.91
C HIS A 129 -13.76 -6.37 -7.82
N CYS A 130 -13.26 -6.97 -6.73
CA CYS A 130 -13.34 -8.42 -6.49
C CYS A 130 -14.78 -8.95 -6.44
N LYS A 131 -15.73 -8.20 -5.88
CA LYS A 131 -17.14 -8.60 -5.83
C LYS A 131 -17.77 -8.67 -7.22
N SER A 132 -17.51 -7.66 -8.06
CA SER A 132 -18.00 -7.66 -9.44
C SER A 132 -17.50 -8.87 -10.24
N VAL A 133 -16.29 -9.34 -9.92
CA VAL A 133 -15.68 -10.52 -10.53
C VAL A 133 -16.29 -11.81 -9.99
N ALA A 134 -16.52 -11.91 -8.68
CA ALA A 134 -17.20 -13.05 -8.10
C ALA A 134 -18.62 -13.22 -8.68
N GLU A 135 -19.33 -12.12 -8.92
CA GLU A 135 -20.63 -12.13 -9.61
C GLU A 135 -20.54 -12.67 -11.04
N TYR A 136 -19.44 -12.38 -11.75
CA TYR A 136 -19.18 -12.96 -13.08
C TYR A 136 -18.90 -14.47 -13.00
N PHE A 137 -18.20 -14.95 -11.96
CA PHE A 137 -17.92 -16.36 -11.72
C PHE A 137 -18.89 -16.94 -10.70
N ASP A 138 -20.14 -17.16 -11.11
CA ASP A 138 -21.19 -17.89 -10.36
C ASP A 138 -20.93 -17.97 -8.85
N ASN A 139 -21.42 -16.97 -8.11
CA ASN A 139 -21.25 -16.80 -6.67
C ASN A 139 -21.61 -18.04 -5.84
N GLU A 140 -22.34 -19.01 -6.39
CA GLU A 140 -22.65 -20.29 -5.74
C GLU A 140 -21.45 -21.26 -5.74
N LYS A 141 -20.49 -21.11 -6.65
CA LYS A 141 -19.32 -21.99 -6.77
C LYS A 141 -18.07 -21.45 -6.08
N TYR A 142 -17.88 -20.14 -6.05
CA TYR A 142 -16.65 -19.54 -5.55
C TYR A 142 -16.90 -18.51 -4.45
N PHE A 143 -15.99 -18.45 -3.48
CA PHE A 143 -15.93 -17.39 -2.49
C PHE A 143 -14.58 -16.69 -2.58
N ILE A 144 -14.60 -15.36 -2.76
CA ILE A 144 -13.41 -14.50 -2.82
C ILE A 144 -13.44 -13.54 -1.64
N ASN A 145 -12.46 -13.64 -0.74
CA ASN A 145 -12.27 -12.66 0.31
C ASN A 145 -11.35 -11.53 -0.20
N GLY A 146 -11.94 -10.46 -0.75
CA GLY A 146 -11.20 -9.34 -1.33
C GLY A 146 -10.16 -8.72 -0.38
N ARG A 147 -10.46 -8.60 0.92
CA ARG A 147 -9.51 -8.07 1.91
C ARG A 147 -8.31 -9.00 2.14
N SER A 148 -8.58 -10.30 2.27
CA SER A 148 -7.50 -11.29 2.40
C SER A 148 -6.63 -11.29 1.16
N LEU A 149 -7.25 -11.34 -0.02
CA LEU A 149 -6.56 -11.28 -1.31
C LEU A 149 -5.69 -10.01 -1.40
N TYR A 150 -6.21 -8.86 -0.98
CA TYR A 150 -5.47 -7.60 -0.97
C TYR A 150 -4.17 -7.68 -0.16
N HIS A 151 -4.23 -8.17 1.07
CA HIS A 151 -3.05 -8.29 1.94
C HIS A 151 -2.01 -9.29 1.41
N HIS A 152 -2.45 -10.26 0.61
CA HIS A 152 -1.55 -11.20 -0.03
C HIS A 152 -0.92 -10.57 -1.27
N VAL A 153 -1.71 -9.96 -2.14
CA VAL A 153 -1.28 -9.46 -3.46
C VAL A 153 -0.53 -8.12 -3.39
N PHE A 154 -0.92 -7.22 -2.49
CA PHE A 154 -0.35 -5.88 -2.41
C PHE A 154 0.60 -5.70 -1.22
N GLU A 155 1.61 -4.85 -1.38
CA GLU A 155 2.49 -4.40 -0.31
C GLU A 155 1.71 -3.48 0.66
N LEU A 156 1.88 -3.72 1.96
CA LEU A 156 1.22 -2.96 3.03
C LEU A 156 2.14 -1.90 3.64
N THR A 157 3.07 -1.35 2.86
CA THR A 157 3.96 -0.31 3.37
C THR A 157 3.36 1.08 3.14
N PRO A 158 3.45 2.01 4.13
CA PRO A 158 2.88 3.35 4.04
C PRO A 158 3.28 4.13 2.77
N ASN A 159 4.49 3.87 2.28
CA ASN A 159 5.06 4.57 1.11
C ASN A 159 4.81 3.83 -0.23
N LYS A 160 4.16 2.67 -0.22
CA LYS A 160 3.90 1.85 -1.42
C LYS A 160 2.51 1.21 -1.39
N VAL A 161 1.54 1.98 -0.92
CA VAL A 161 0.14 1.58 -0.95
C VAL A 161 -0.23 1.17 -2.37
N GLY A 162 -0.72 -0.07 -2.51
CA GLY A 162 -1.26 -0.56 -3.77
C GLY A 162 -0.24 -1.10 -4.76
N ARG A 163 1.05 -1.26 -4.40
CA ARG A 163 2.01 -1.96 -5.27
C ARG A 163 1.88 -3.47 -5.15
N LEU A 164 1.83 -4.16 -6.28
CA LEU A 164 1.81 -5.60 -6.31
C LEU A 164 3.12 -6.21 -5.79
N LYS A 165 3.04 -7.29 -5.00
CA LYS A 165 4.23 -8.01 -4.56
C LYS A 165 4.82 -8.78 -5.73
N LYS A 166 6.08 -8.47 -6.04
CA LYS A 166 6.81 -9.06 -7.19
C LYS A 166 6.84 -10.59 -7.15
N ASP A 167 6.96 -11.17 -5.97
CA ASP A 167 7.02 -12.62 -5.77
C ASP A 167 5.74 -13.34 -6.23
N ILE A 168 4.58 -12.71 -6.07
CA ILE A 168 3.30 -13.26 -6.54
C ILE A 168 3.24 -13.24 -8.06
N VAL A 169 3.67 -12.15 -8.70
CA VAL A 169 3.68 -12.05 -10.16
C VAL A 169 4.63 -13.08 -10.76
N ASP A 170 5.83 -13.20 -10.20
CA ASP A 170 6.84 -14.14 -10.68
C ASP A 170 6.36 -15.59 -10.53
N ARG A 171 5.72 -15.95 -9.40
CA ARG A 171 5.14 -17.29 -9.21
C ARG A 171 4.02 -17.57 -10.21
N ALA A 172 3.12 -16.62 -10.42
CA ALA A 172 2.02 -16.79 -11.35
C ALA A 172 2.46 -16.91 -12.81
N HIS A 173 3.45 -16.11 -13.21
CA HIS A 173 4.07 -16.20 -14.53
C HIS A 173 4.74 -17.56 -14.73
N ASN A 174 5.65 -17.97 -13.82
CA ASN A 174 6.31 -19.27 -13.90
C ASN A 174 5.30 -20.43 -14.00
N PHE A 175 4.22 -20.35 -13.24
CA PHE A 175 3.16 -21.36 -13.28
C PHE A 175 2.39 -21.34 -14.61
N SER A 176 2.10 -20.15 -15.15
CA SER A 176 1.44 -19.98 -16.45
C SER A 176 2.30 -20.54 -17.60
N THR A 177 3.61 -20.29 -17.59
CA THR A 177 4.53 -20.84 -18.59
C THR A 177 4.59 -22.37 -18.52
N LEU A 178 4.74 -22.95 -17.32
CA LEU A 178 4.72 -24.40 -17.14
C LEU A 178 3.41 -25.04 -17.64
N PHE A 179 2.29 -24.36 -17.43
CA PHE A 179 1.00 -24.82 -17.90
C PHE A 179 0.90 -24.77 -19.43
N ILE A 180 1.30 -23.65 -20.05
CA ILE A 180 1.31 -23.48 -21.51
C ILE A 180 2.17 -24.56 -22.16
N ASP A 181 3.41 -24.74 -21.69
CA ASP A 181 4.35 -25.72 -22.24
C ASP A 181 3.78 -27.14 -22.20
N ALA A 182 3.10 -27.49 -21.11
CA ALA A 182 2.43 -28.77 -21.01
C ALA A 182 1.28 -28.91 -22.02
N MET A 183 0.43 -27.89 -22.15
CA MET A 183 -0.70 -27.91 -23.09
C MET A 183 -0.24 -27.94 -24.55
N GLU A 184 0.83 -27.24 -24.91
CA GLU A 184 1.42 -27.31 -26.25
C GLU A 184 2.02 -28.69 -26.52
N THR A 185 2.64 -29.31 -25.51
CA THR A 185 3.11 -30.70 -25.61
C THR A 185 1.96 -31.68 -25.87
N PHE A 186 0.79 -31.46 -25.25
CA PHE A 186 -0.42 -32.23 -25.51
C PHE A 186 -0.94 -32.06 -26.92
N LYS A 187 -0.97 -30.83 -27.41
CA LYS A 187 -1.54 -30.50 -28.73
C LYS A 187 -0.75 -31.11 -29.89
N ASN A 188 0.57 -31.20 -29.75
CA ASN A 188 1.48 -31.47 -30.87
C ASN A 188 1.89 -32.94 -31.04
N ARG A 189 1.42 -33.88 -30.21
CA ARG A 189 1.83 -35.28 -30.33
C ARG A 189 0.65 -36.25 -30.34
N ASP A 190 0.66 -37.19 -31.30
CA ASP A 190 -0.05 -38.48 -31.25
C ASP A 190 0.60 -39.34 -30.16
N LEU A 191 0.32 -39.06 -28.90
CA LEU A 191 1.05 -39.66 -27.79
C LEU A 191 0.54 -41.06 -27.44
N ALA A 192 1.49 -41.99 -27.29
CA ALA A 192 1.30 -43.16 -26.45
C ALA A 192 0.97 -42.73 -25.01
N THR A 193 0.05 -43.47 -24.38
CA THR A 193 -0.61 -43.13 -23.11
C THR A 193 0.33 -42.83 -21.92
N SER A 194 1.58 -43.30 -21.93
CA SER A 194 2.50 -43.18 -20.78
C SER A 194 3.21 -41.82 -20.65
N GLU A 195 3.64 -41.18 -21.73
CA GLU A 195 4.27 -39.84 -21.69
C GLU A 195 3.25 -38.75 -21.35
N VAL A 196 2.03 -38.88 -21.88
CA VAL A 196 0.86 -38.02 -21.57
C VAL A 196 0.59 -37.99 -20.08
N GLN A 197 0.52 -39.16 -19.46
CA GLN A 197 0.27 -39.28 -18.03
C GLN A 197 1.37 -38.66 -17.18
N SER A 198 2.64 -38.73 -17.63
CA SER A 198 3.76 -38.07 -16.93
C SER A 198 3.63 -36.54 -16.97
N VAL A 199 3.30 -35.96 -18.12
CA VAL A 199 3.15 -34.50 -18.27
C VAL A 199 1.92 -33.99 -17.51
N ILE A 200 0.75 -34.63 -17.65
CA ILE A 200 -0.45 -34.31 -16.84
C ILE A 200 -0.13 -34.42 -15.37
N GLY A 201 0.62 -35.45 -14.97
CA GLY A 201 0.99 -35.65 -13.59
C GLY A 201 1.84 -34.51 -13.03
N LYS A 202 2.85 -34.06 -13.78
CA LYS A 202 3.69 -32.91 -13.39
C LYS A 202 2.88 -31.62 -13.30
N VAL A 203 1.99 -31.38 -14.26
CA VAL A 203 1.08 -30.22 -14.24
C VAL A 203 0.15 -30.31 -13.05
N ALA A 204 -0.47 -31.46 -12.80
CA ALA A 204 -1.40 -31.64 -11.69
C ALA A 204 -0.72 -31.50 -10.33
N ILE A 205 0.53 -31.94 -10.19
CA ILE A 205 1.35 -31.72 -8.99
C ILE A 205 1.65 -30.23 -8.81
N ALA A 206 2.23 -29.60 -9.83
CA ALA A 206 2.56 -28.18 -9.80
C ALA A 206 1.31 -27.33 -9.53
N HIS A 207 0.18 -27.74 -10.09
CA HIS A 207 -1.12 -27.12 -9.92
C HIS A 207 -1.68 -27.31 -8.52
N LYS A 208 -1.64 -28.53 -7.98
CA LYS A 208 -2.06 -28.81 -6.60
C LYS A 208 -1.20 -28.02 -5.61
N GLU A 209 0.10 -27.95 -5.84
CA GLU A 209 1.03 -27.18 -5.03
C GLU A 209 0.74 -25.67 -5.14
N PHE A 210 0.60 -25.14 -6.35
CA PHE A 210 0.20 -23.75 -6.59
C PHE A 210 -1.16 -23.42 -5.96
N LEU A 211 -2.22 -24.21 -6.16
CA LEU A 211 -3.53 -23.95 -5.55
C LEU A 211 -3.53 -24.11 -4.03
N SER A 212 -2.82 -25.10 -3.49
CA SER A 212 -2.77 -25.32 -2.04
C SER A 212 -1.98 -24.21 -1.34
N GLN A 213 -0.96 -23.66 -1.98
CA GLN A 213 -0.19 -22.54 -1.45
C GLN A 213 -0.94 -21.24 -1.75
N PHE A 214 -1.19 -20.94 -3.01
CA PHE A 214 -1.78 -19.69 -3.47
C PHE A 214 -3.28 -19.63 -3.21
N GLY A 215 -4.08 -20.56 -3.72
CA GLY A 215 -5.55 -20.60 -3.57
C GLY A 215 -6.02 -20.51 -2.12
N ASN A 216 -5.38 -21.23 -1.20
CA ASN A 216 -5.66 -21.14 0.23
C ASN A 216 -5.23 -19.80 0.84
N GLN A 217 -4.09 -19.24 0.42
CA GLN A 217 -3.61 -17.93 0.88
C GLN A 217 -4.51 -16.79 0.38
N ILE A 218 -4.91 -16.81 -0.89
CA ILE A 218 -5.78 -15.80 -1.50
C ILE A 218 -7.25 -15.96 -1.13
N GLY A 219 -7.60 -17.02 -0.40
CA GLY A 219 -8.95 -17.28 0.09
C GLY A 219 -9.95 -17.70 -0.97
N VAL A 220 -9.49 -18.14 -2.15
CA VAL A 220 -10.34 -18.69 -3.21
C VAL A 220 -10.69 -20.12 -2.85
N ARG A 221 -11.88 -20.30 -2.28
CA ARG A 221 -12.43 -21.62 -1.94
C ARG A 221 -13.50 -21.98 -2.96
N SER A 222 -13.36 -23.15 -3.59
CA SER A 222 -14.47 -23.77 -4.30
C SER A 222 -15.46 -24.30 -3.26
N LYS A 223 -16.74 -24.00 -3.38
CA LYS A 223 -17.82 -24.50 -2.54
C LYS A 223 -18.20 -25.96 -2.86
N PHE A 224 -17.27 -26.74 -3.42
CA PHE A 224 -17.56 -28.07 -3.92
C PHE A 224 -18.14 -28.97 -2.82
N LEU A 225 -19.35 -29.46 -3.07
CA LEU A 225 -20.17 -30.31 -2.19
C LEU A 225 -20.16 -31.79 -2.63
N GLY A 226 -19.26 -32.17 -3.54
CA GLY A 226 -19.16 -33.53 -4.05
C GLY A 226 -18.75 -34.53 -2.97
N ASN A 227 -19.29 -35.75 -3.08
CA ASN A 227 -19.03 -36.85 -2.18
C ASN A 227 -17.54 -37.24 -2.29
N MET A 228 -16.74 -36.99 -1.24
CA MET A 228 -15.28 -37.24 -1.23
C MET A 228 -14.87 -38.72 -1.38
N ASN A 229 -15.83 -39.62 -1.58
CA ASN A 229 -15.59 -41.06 -1.64
C ASN A 229 -15.35 -41.59 -3.07
N ASP A 230 -15.72 -40.82 -4.10
CA ASP A 230 -15.53 -41.22 -5.49
C ASP A 230 -14.32 -40.48 -6.08
N GLY A 231 -13.39 -41.22 -6.71
CA GLY A 231 -12.16 -40.66 -7.30
C GLY A 231 -11.18 -41.72 -7.80
N TYR A 232 -10.16 -41.27 -8.54
CA TYR A 232 -9.08 -42.11 -9.06
C TYR A 232 -7.72 -41.72 -8.46
N SER A 233 -6.78 -42.67 -8.46
CA SER A 233 -5.41 -42.40 -8.02
C SER A 233 -4.46 -42.49 -9.20
N LEU A 234 -3.68 -41.44 -9.44
CA LEU A 234 -2.60 -41.46 -10.42
C LEU A 234 -1.26 -41.73 -9.71
N MET A 235 -0.46 -42.64 -10.26
CA MET A 235 0.92 -42.86 -9.81
C MET A 235 1.85 -41.99 -10.65
N ILE A 236 2.52 -41.02 -10.02
CA ILE A 236 3.45 -40.10 -10.69
C ILE A 236 4.76 -40.13 -9.93
N GLU A 237 5.85 -40.53 -10.58
CA GLU A 237 7.19 -40.59 -9.98
C GLU A 237 7.20 -41.33 -8.63
N SER A 238 6.50 -42.47 -8.57
CA SER A 238 6.33 -43.28 -7.35
C SER A 238 5.50 -42.66 -6.22
N LYS A 239 4.88 -41.49 -6.44
CA LYS A 239 3.90 -40.90 -5.51
C LYS A 239 2.48 -41.18 -6.00
N LYS A 240 1.64 -41.73 -5.13
CA LYS A 240 0.20 -41.89 -5.36
C LYS A 240 -0.51 -40.57 -5.08
N ILE A 241 -1.16 -40.01 -6.08
CA ILE A 241 -1.94 -38.78 -5.95
C ILE A 241 -3.40 -39.13 -6.23
N TRP A 242 -4.24 -38.92 -5.22
CA TRP A 242 -5.69 -39.14 -5.32
C TRP A 242 -6.38 -37.88 -5.85
N PHE A 243 -7.27 -38.07 -6.82
CA PHE A 243 -8.11 -37.09 -7.49
C PHE A 243 -9.58 -37.52 -7.36
N PRO A 244 -10.43 -36.82 -6.59
CA PRO A 244 -11.86 -37.09 -6.57
C PRO A 244 -12.49 -37.00 -7.97
N ASP A 245 -13.60 -37.71 -8.19
CA ASP A 245 -14.30 -37.70 -9.47
C ASP A 245 -14.86 -36.30 -9.77
N GLY A 246 -14.70 -35.87 -11.02
CA GLY A 246 -14.98 -34.50 -11.44
C GLY A 246 -13.92 -33.47 -11.02
N GLU A 247 -12.88 -33.84 -10.26
CA GLU A 247 -11.89 -32.88 -9.78
C GLU A 247 -10.99 -32.35 -10.90
N THR A 248 -10.74 -33.08 -12.00
CA THR A 248 -9.92 -32.55 -13.12
C THR A 248 -10.57 -31.39 -13.84
N GLU A 249 -11.85 -31.49 -14.20
CA GLU A 249 -12.59 -30.39 -14.83
C GLU A 249 -12.67 -29.20 -13.86
N ASN A 250 -12.98 -29.46 -12.60
CA ASN A 250 -12.95 -28.44 -11.54
C ASN A 250 -11.55 -27.84 -11.31
N LEU A 251 -10.48 -28.60 -11.55
CA LEU A 251 -9.10 -28.14 -11.36
C LEU A 251 -8.72 -27.16 -12.47
N PHE A 252 -9.09 -27.44 -13.73
CA PHE A 252 -8.98 -26.46 -14.82
C PHE A 252 -9.89 -25.25 -14.62
N GLU A 253 -11.11 -25.43 -14.11
CA GLU A 253 -12.03 -24.33 -13.80
C GLU A 253 -11.48 -23.44 -12.68
N ARG A 254 -11.01 -24.04 -11.57
CA ARG A 254 -10.35 -23.33 -10.46
C ARG A 254 -9.08 -22.63 -10.93
N TYR A 255 -8.34 -23.24 -11.85
CA TYR A 255 -7.17 -22.60 -12.44
C TYR A 255 -7.54 -21.32 -13.17
N LEU A 256 -8.52 -21.42 -14.08
CA LEU A 256 -8.99 -20.31 -14.89
C LEU A 256 -9.48 -19.17 -14.00
N VAL A 257 -10.27 -19.48 -12.98
CA VAL A 257 -10.76 -18.50 -12.01
C VAL A 257 -9.60 -17.83 -11.28
N THR A 258 -8.60 -18.60 -10.83
CA THR A 258 -7.43 -18.07 -10.14
C THR A 258 -6.59 -17.15 -11.03
N LEU A 259 -6.33 -17.56 -12.28
CA LEU A 259 -5.61 -16.73 -13.26
C LEU A 259 -6.36 -15.44 -13.56
N LYS A 260 -7.68 -15.50 -13.74
CA LYS A 260 -8.48 -14.32 -14.03
C LYS A 260 -8.52 -13.37 -12.83
N ILE A 261 -8.70 -13.88 -11.61
CA ILE A 261 -8.61 -13.07 -10.38
C ILE A 261 -7.25 -12.37 -10.29
N LEU A 262 -6.18 -13.08 -10.61
CA LEU A 262 -4.84 -12.49 -10.59
C LEU A 262 -4.68 -11.43 -11.68
N ASN A 263 -5.17 -11.70 -12.89
CA ASN A 263 -5.11 -10.74 -13.99
C ASN A 263 -5.86 -9.46 -13.66
N LEU A 264 -7.03 -9.58 -13.06
CA LEU A 264 -7.82 -8.47 -12.56
C LEU A 264 -7.10 -7.70 -11.44
N ALA A 265 -6.41 -8.41 -10.54
CA ALA A 265 -5.58 -7.75 -9.54
C ALA A 265 -4.38 -7.01 -10.16
N LEU A 266 -3.85 -7.49 -11.29
CA LEU A 266 -2.79 -6.83 -12.06
C LEU A 266 -3.33 -5.61 -12.84
N GLU A 267 -4.52 -5.70 -13.42
CA GLU A 267 -5.21 -4.59 -14.11
C GLU A 267 -5.59 -3.46 -13.15
N PHE A 268 -5.88 -3.78 -11.89
CA PHE A 268 -6.20 -2.79 -10.85
C PHE A 268 -5.04 -1.83 -10.56
N ASP A 269 -3.78 -2.24 -10.80
CA ASP A 269 -2.57 -1.42 -10.61
C ASP A 269 -1.96 -1.02 -11.96
N PHE A 270 -2.52 0.02 -12.59
CA PHE A 270 -2.20 0.46 -13.95
C PHE A 270 -0.73 0.91 -14.16
N GLU A 271 -0.09 1.52 -13.15
CA GLU A 271 1.33 1.88 -13.24
C GLU A 271 2.21 0.61 -13.31
N TYR A 272 1.86 -0.42 -12.54
CA TYR A 272 2.55 -1.70 -12.55
C TYR A 272 2.28 -2.49 -13.83
N PHE A 273 1.05 -2.41 -14.36
CA PHE A 273 0.61 -3.01 -15.63
C PHE A 273 1.52 -2.62 -16.80
N SER A 274 1.91 -1.34 -16.89
CA SER A 274 2.80 -0.84 -17.95
C SER A 274 4.20 -1.48 -17.92
N SER A 275 4.73 -1.75 -16.72
CA SER A 275 6.08 -2.27 -16.52
C SER A 275 6.21 -3.79 -16.71
N MET A 276 5.09 -4.52 -16.59
CA MET A 276 5.04 -5.99 -16.62
C MET A 276 4.24 -6.53 -17.81
N HIS A 277 3.95 -5.69 -18.81
CA HIS A 277 3.09 -6.01 -19.95
C HIS A 277 3.42 -7.36 -20.63
N GLY A 278 4.70 -7.72 -20.74
CA GLY A 278 5.13 -9.02 -21.28
C GLY A 278 4.68 -10.23 -20.44
N LYS A 279 4.73 -10.14 -19.11
CA LYS A 279 4.30 -11.23 -18.21
C LYS A 279 2.77 -11.35 -18.16
N ILE A 280 2.07 -10.23 -18.28
CA ILE A 280 0.60 -10.19 -18.32
C ILE A 280 0.09 -10.87 -19.58
N ASN A 281 0.69 -10.59 -20.73
CA ASN A 281 0.34 -11.25 -22.00
C ASN A 281 0.49 -12.79 -21.93
N GLU A 282 1.43 -13.31 -21.15
CA GLU A 282 1.56 -14.75 -20.92
C GLU A 282 0.46 -15.31 -20.01
N ILE A 283 0.06 -14.57 -18.98
CA ILE A 283 -1.08 -14.94 -18.12
C ILE A 283 -2.37 -14.94 -18.93
N ASP A 284 -2.58 -13.94 -19.79
CA ASP A 284 -3.72 -13.87 -20.72
C ASP A 284 -3.71 -15.02 -21.71
N ARG A 285 -2.55 -15.33 -22.29
CA ARG A 285 -2.38 -16.47 -23.19
C ARG A 285 -2.71 -17.78 -22.49
N ALA A 286 -2.25 -17.99 -21.26
CA ALA A 286 -2.59 -19.16 -20.44
C ALA A 286 -4.10 -19.24 -20.20
N SER A 287 -4.73 -18.13 -19.79
CA SER A 287 -6.17 -18.03 -19.55
C SER A 287 -7.01 -18.35 -20.80
N SER A 288 -6.57 -17.87 -21.96
CA SER A 288 -7.18 -18.15 -23.27
C SER A 288 -7.05 -19.64 -23.64
N LEU A 289 -5.86 -20.22 -23.47
CA LEU A 289 -5.62 -21.65 -23.69
C LEU A 289 -6.53 -22.51 -22.81
N VAL A 290 -6.58 -22.24 -21.50
CA VAL A 290 -7.47 -22.95 -20.57
C VAL A 290 -8.93 -22.83 -21.00
N SER A 291 -9.39 -21.63 -21.34
CA SER A 291 -10.76 -21.40 -21.80
C SER A 291 -11.09 -22.20 -23.06
N SER A 292 -10.14 -22.29 -24.01
CA SER A 292 -10.31 -23.07 -25.24
C SER A 292 -10.38 -24.58 -24.99
N ILE A 293 -9.65 -25.07 -23.99
CA ILE A 293 -9.65 -26.48 -23.57
C ILE A 293 -10.98 -26.81 -22.89
N VAL A 294 -11.37 -26.01 -21.88
CA VAL A 294 -12.62 -26.18 -21.13
C VAL A 294 -13.84 -26.07 -22.05
N GLY A 295 -13.87 -25.09 -22.96
CA GLY A 295 -14.96 -24.91 -23.93
C GLY A 295 -14.93 -25.89 -25.11
N GLY A 296 -13.83 -26.62 -25.31
CA GLY A 296 -13.49 -27.30 -26.56
C GLY A 296 -13.25 -28.81 -26.48
N ARG A 297 -14.03 -29.57 -25.70
CA ARG A 297 -13.98 -31.06 -25.60
C ARG A 297 -13.00 -31.66 -24.58
N VAL A 298 -12.94 -31.13 -23.36
CA VAL A 298 -12.46 -31.92 -22.21
C VAL A 298 -13.32 -33.18 -22.02
N LYS A 299 -14.63 -33.10 -22.30
CA LYS A 299 -15.56 -34.23 -22.23
C LYS A 299 -15.23 -35.38 -23.19
N ASP A 300 -14.92 -35.07 -24.45
CA ASP A 300 -14.77 -36.12 -25.48
C ASP A 300 -13.42 -36.84 -25.41
N ASN A 301 -12.35 -36.19 -24.94
CA ASN A 301 -11.02 -36.81 -24.88
C ASN A 301 -10.69 -37.46 -23.53
N LEU A 302 -11.25 -36.99 -22.41
CA LEU A 302 -11.06 -37.65 -21.10
C LEU A 302 -12.01 -38.83 -20.88
N MET A 303 -13.21 -38.83 -21.48
CA MET A 303 -14.09 -40.02 -21.44
C MET A 303 -13.60 -41.17 -22.32
N VAL A 304 -12.86 -40.88 -23.41
CA VAL A 304 -12.30 -41.91 -24.29
C VAL A 304 -11.07 -42.61 -23.69
N GLN A 305 -10.45 -42.04 -22.65
CA GLN A 305 -9.27 -42.62 -21.99
C GLN A 305 -9.52 -43.17 -20.57
N GLN A 306 -10.76 -43.38 -20.12
CA GLN A 306 -10.97 -44.27 -18.98
C GLN A 306 -10.71 -45.71 -19.45
N PRO A 307 -9.61 -46.37 -19.05
CA PRO A 307 -9.58 -47.82 -19.19
C PRO A 307 -10.64 -48.34 -18.22
N PHE A 308 -11.53 -49.19 -18.71
CA PHE A 308 -12.36 -50.03 -17.87
C PHE A 308 -11.45 -50.78 -16.88
N ILE A 309 -11.29 -50.27 -15.67
CA ILE A 309 -10.75 -51.02 -14.53
C ILE A 309 -11.97 -51.52 -13.77
N HIS A 310 -12.64 -52.51 -14.35
CA HIS A 310 -13.44 -53.46 -13.58
C HIS A 310 -12.60 -54.73 -13.42
N SER A 311 -11.90 -54.81 -12.29
CA SER A 311 -11.54 -56.05 -11.59
C SER A 311 -11.05 -55.71 -10.19
#